data_AF-A0A2K6QSU5-F1
#
_entry.id   AF-A0A2K6QSU5-F1
#
_cell.length_a   1.000
_cell.length_b   1.000
_cell.length_c   1.000
_cell.angle_alpha   90.00
_cell.angle_beta   90.00
_cell.angle_gamma   90.00
#
_symmetry.space_group_name_H-M   'P 1'
#
loop_
_entity.id
_entity.type
_entity.pdbx_description
1 polymer ?
#
loop_
_entity_poly.entity_id
_entity_poly.type
_entity_poly.pdbx_seq_one_letter_code
_entity_poly.pdbx_strand_id
1 'polypeptide(L)'
;LLREQWIRAKYERQEFIYPEKQEPYSAGYREGFLWKRGRDNGQFLSRKFVLTEREGALKYFNRNDAKEPKAVMKIEHLNATFQPAKIGHPHGLQVTYLKDNSTRNIFIYHEDGKEIVDWFNALRAARFHYLQVAFPGASDADLVPKLSRNYLKEGYMEKTGPKQTEGFRKRWFTMDDRRLMYFKDPLDAFARGEVFIGSKESGYTVLHGFPPSTQGHHWPHGITIVTPDRKFLFACETESDQREWVAAFQKAVDRPMLPQEYRHFQHSSVVLTETGRAQLRDATWDTAASTRGHRPATRVPPPSVRTWRGHVRSVCDRVHRDCRVTPCSKTAARICRPHGPRLGAHV
;
A
#
# COMPACT_ATOMS: atom_id res chain seq x y z
N LEU A 1 -0.82 -9.38 -22.21
CA LEU A 1 -1.02 -10.24 -21.02
C LEU A 1 -2.42 -10.83 -20.88
N LEU A 2 -3.41 -10.19 -20.25
CA LEU A 2 -4.69 -10.87 -19.90
C LEU A 2 -5.40 -11.53 -21.09
N ARG A 3 -5.57 -10.81 -22.21
CA ARG A 3 -6.18 -11.36 -23.43
C ARG A 3 -5.39 -12.54 -23.99
N GLU A 4 -4.07 -12.44 -23.99
CA GLU A 4 -3.18 -13.50 -24.47
C GLU A 4 -3.29 -14.75 -23.58
N GLN A 5 -3.16 -14.59 -22.26
CA GLN A 5 -3.24 -15.71 -21.32
C GLN A 5 -4.62 -16.36 -21.30
N TRP A 6 -5.69 -15.61 -21.57
CA TRP A 6 -7.03 -16.16 -21.79
C TRP A 6 -7.11 -17.06 -23.03
N ILE A 7 -6.52 -16.64 -24.15
CA ILE A 7 -6.46 -17.44 -25.38
C ILE A 7 -5.64 -18.71 -25.13
N ARG A 8 -4.46 -18.57 -24.52
CA ARG A 8 -3.59 -19.70 -24.19
C ARG A 8 -4.27 -20.68 -23.21
N ALA A 9 -4.95 -20.19 -22.18
CA ALA A 9 -5.73 -21.02 -21.24
C ALA A 9 -6.75 -21.90 -21.96
N LYS A 10 -7.49 -21.32 -22.91
CA LYS A 10 -8.54 -22.03 -23.65
C LYS A 10 -8.02 -23.02 -24.67
N TYR A 11 -7.04 -22.63 -25.48
CA TYR A 11 -6.72 -23.37 -26.71
C TYR A 11 -5.36 -24.08 -26.66
N GLU A 12 -4.37 -23.49 -25.99
CA GLU A 12 -3.03 -24.09 -25.85
C GLU A 12 -2.99 -25.07 -24.68
N ARG A 13 -3.47 -24.63 -23.50
CA ARG A 13 -3.43 -25.42 -22.26
C ARG A 13 -4.72 -26.19 -22.02
N GLN A 14 -5.81 -25.76 -22.64
CA GLN A 14 -7.14 -26.38 -22.54
C GLN A 14 -7.61 -26.55 -21.08
N GLU A 15 -7.37 -25.53 -20.25
CA GLU A 15 -7.67 -25.53 -18.80
C GLU A 15 -9.18 -25.69 -18.52
N PHE A 16 -10.04 -25.34 -19.47
CA PHE A 16 -11.50 -25.45 -19.35
C PHE A 16 -12.07 -26.75 -19.96
N ILE A 17 -11.21 -27.58 -20.57
CA ILE A 17 -11.56 -28.95 -20.99
C ILE A 17 -11.09 -29.95 -19.94
N TYR A 18 -9.93 -29.67 -19.33
CA TYR A 18 -9.26 -30.50 -18.33
C TYR A 18 -9.21 -29.75 -16.98
N PRO A 19 -10.25 -29.87 -16.12
CA PRO A 19 -10.38 -29.10 -14.88
C PRO A 19 -9.24 -29.30 -13.89
N GLU A 20 -8.54 -30.43 -13.93
CA GLU A 20 -7.35 -30.71 -13.12
C GLU A 20 -6.22 -29.70 -13.37
N LYS A 21 -6.21 -29.03 -14.53
CA LYS A 21 -5.24 -27.96 -14.84
C LYS A 21 -5.58 -26.64 -14.16
N GLN A 22 -6.75 -26.53 -13.54
CA GLN A 22 -7.19 -25.34 -12.78
C GLN A 22 -6.71 -25.38 -11.33
N GLU A 23 -6.33 -26.56 -10.81
CA GLU A 23 -5.84 -26.78 -9.44
C GLU A 23 -4.84 -25.71 -8.95
N PRO A 24 -3.86 -25.23 -9.76
CA PRO A 24 -2.93 -24.18 -9.32
C PRO A 24 -3.57 -22.88 -8.83
N TYR A 25 -4.82 -22.60 -9.20
CA TYR A 25 -5.57 -21.40 -8.80
C TYR A 25 -6.98 -21.69 -8.25
N SER A 26 -7.43 -22.95 -8.19
CA SER A 26 -8.74 -23.35 -7.64
C SER A 26 -8.66 -24.12 -6.31
N ALA A 27 -7.50 -24.62 -5.90
CA ALA A 27 -7.35 -25.48 -4.71
C ALA A 27 -7.52 -24.78 -3.34
N GLY A 28 -7.78 -23.47 -3.31
CA GLY A 28 -7.87 -22.68 -2.08
C GLY A 28 -6.55 -22.49 -1.31
N TYR A 29 -5.44 -22.97 -1.88
CA TYR A 29 -4.08 -22.76 -1.41
C TYR A 29 -3.14 -22.53 -2.61
N ARG A 30 -2.32 -21.48 -2.55
CA ARG A 30 -1.26 -21.23 -3.53
C ARG A 30 -0.06 -20.62 -2.86
N GLU A 31 1.13 -21.15 -3.14
CA GLU A 31 2.39 -20.54 -2.72
C GLU A 31 3.37 -20.43 -3.87
N GLY A 32 4.30 -19.48 -3.76
CA GLY A 32 5.27 -19.23 -4.81
C GLY A 32 6.03 -17.94 -4.60
N PHE A 33 7.01 -17.71 -5.45
CA PHE A 33 7.85 -16.51 -5.40
C PHE A 33 7.33 -15.45 -6.35
N LEU A 34 7.26 -14.22 -5.88
CA LEU A 34 6.93 -13.06 -6.70
C LEU A 34 7.96 -11.97 -6.48
N TRP A 35 8.29 -11.26 -7.55
CA TRP A 35 9.10 -10.05 -7.47
C TRP A 35 8.25 -8.95 -6.87
N LYS A 36 8.61 -8.49 -5.68
CA LYS A 36 7.84 -7.50 -4.92
C LYS A 36 8.63 -6.21 -4.77
N ARG A 37 8.01 -5.08 -5.10
CA ARG A 37 8.57 -3.75 -4.85
C ARG A 37 8.71 -3.49 -3.34
N GLY A 38 9.87 -3.02 -2.92
CA GLY A 38 10.12 -2.50 -1.57
C GLY A 38 9.32 -1.23 -1.31
N ARG A 39 9.17 -0.86 -0.04
CA ARG A 39 8.32 0.27 0.38
C ARG A 39 8.89 1.61 -0.13
N ASP A 40 10.17 1.87 0.16
CA ASP A 40 10.78 3.19 -0.04
C ASP A 40 12.01 3.14 -0.97
N ASN A 41 12.63 1.96 -1.15
CA ASN A 41 13.87 1.81 -1.92
C ASN A 41 13.66 1.64 -3.42
N GLY A 42 12.41 1.46 -3.86
CA GLY A 42 12.06 1.24 -5.25
C GLY A 42 12.65 -0.01 -5.92
N GLN A 43 13.21 -0.95 -5.15
CA GLN A 43 13.76 -2.20 -5.70
C GLN A 43 12.73 -3.31 -5.66
N PHE A 44 12.75 -4.18 -6.67
CA PHE A 44 11.99 -5.43 -6.64
C PHE A 44 12.87 -6.54 -6.07
N LEU A 45 12.34 -7.29 -5.10
CA LEU A 45 13.03 -8.41 -4.49
C LEU A 45 12.10 -9.62 -4.47
N SER A 46 12.67 -10.81 -4.71
CA SER A 46 11.91 -12.06 -4.66
C SER A 46 11.41 -12.32 -3.24
N ARG A 47 10.11 -12.62 -3.10
CA ARG A 47 9.43 -12.88 -1.83
C ARG A 47 8.50 -14.07 -1.97
N LYS A 48 8.49 -14.97 -0.98
CA LYS A 48 7.50 -16.04 -0.91
C LYS A 48 6.15 -15.44 -0.54
N PHE A 49 5.14 -15.68 -1.36
CA PHE A 49 3.74 -15.42 -1.07
C PHE A 49 3.01 -16.73 -0.81
N VAL A 50 2.02 -16.67 0.06
CA VAL A 50 1.12 -17.78 0.39
C VAL A 50 -0.30 -17.22 0.45
N LEU A 51 -1.17 -17.64 -0.45
CA LEU A 51 -2.60 -17.42 -0.39
C LEU A 51 -3.25 -18.67 0.21
N THR A 52 -4.07 -18.49 1.23
CA THR A 52 -4.81 -19.58 1.84
C THR A 52 -6.20 -19.13 2.25
N GLU A 53 -7.19 -19.82 1.73
CA GLU A 53 -8.60 -19.58 2.07
C GLU A 53 -8.93 -20.03 3.49
N ARG A 54 -8.30 -21.12 3.95
CA ARG A 54 -8.47 -21.64 5.32
C ARG A 54 -8.16 -20.58 6.38
N GLU A 55 -7.10 -19.79 6.19
CA GLU A 55 -6.76 -18.71 7.12
C GLU A 55 -7.35 -17.35 6.70
N GLY A 56 -8.08 -17.30 5.59
CA GLY A 56 -8.71 -16.08 5.10
C GLY A 56 -7.72 -15.00 4.65
N ALA A 57 -6.50 -15.36 4.20
CA ALA A 57 -5.43 -14.37 4.02
C ALA A 57 -4.43 -14.66 2.87
N LEU A 58 -3.90 -13.58 2.31
CA LEU A 58 -2.64 -13.55 1.55
C LEU A 58 -1.51 -13.12 2.50
N LYS A 59 -0.46 -13.93 2.57
CA LYS A 59 0.72 -13.70 3.40
C LYS A 59 1.95 -13.55 2.50
N TYR A 60 2.95 -12.81 2.97
CA TYR A 60 4.27 -12.87 2.36
C TYR A 60 5.38 -12.85 3.40
N PHE A 61 6.49 -13.47 3.04
CA PHE A 61 7.68 -13.61 3.88
C PHE A 61 8.82 -12.78 3.29
N ASN A 62 9.54 -12.06 4.16
CA ASN A 62 10.68 -11.24 3.74
C ASN A 62 11.93 -12.07 3.44
N ARG A 63 12.03 -13.26 4.03
CA ARG A 63 13.09 -14.26 3.86
C ARG A 63 12.45 -15.65 3.78
N ASN A 64 13.13 -16.60 3.15
CA ASN A 64 12.57 -17.93 2.88
C ASN A 64 12.46 -18.79 4.15
N ASP A 65 13.36 -18.57 5.10
CA ASP A 65 13.47 -19.25 6.38
C ASP A 65 12.67 -18.55 7.51
N ALA A 66 11.96 -17.47 7.19
CA ALA A 66 11.18 -16.73 8.17
C ALA A 66 10.01 -17.59 8.68
N LYS A 67 9.99 -17.85 9.99
CA LYS A 67 8.90 -18.57 10.66
C LYS A 67 7.58 -17.80 10.66
N GLU A 68 7.66 -16.47 10.64
CA GLU A 68 6.50 -15.59 10.68
C GLU A 68 6.38 -14.75 9.40
N PRO A 69 5.16 -14.54 8.89
CA PRO A 69 4.94 -13.71 7.72
C PRO A 69 5.24 -12.25 8.04
N LYS A 70 5.86 -11.54 7.09
CA LYS A 70 6.13 -10.10 7.22
C LYS A 70 4.84 -9.29 7.21
N ALA A 71 3.80 -9.77 6.52
CA ALA A 71 2.46 -9.24 6.59
C ALA A 71 1.43 -10.34 6.32
N VAL A 72 0.27 -10.20 6.97
CA VAL A 72 -0.94 -10.99 6.74
C VAL A 72 -2.02 -10.03 6.24
N MET A 73 -2.51 -10.26 5.03
CA MET A 73 -3.49 -9.41 4.35
C MET A 73 -4.79 -10.20 4.23
N LYS A 74 -5.83 -9.79 4.95
CA LYS A 74 -7.10 -10.52 4.95
C LYS A 74 -7.82 -10.38 3.61
N ILE A 75 -8.44 -11.47 3.15
CA ILE A 75 -9.20 -11.53 1.89
C ILE A 75 -10.34 -10.51 1.86
N GLU A 76 -10.97 -10.22 2.99
CA GLU A 76 -12.07 -9.25 3.11
C GLU A 76 -11.74 -7.87 2.53
N HIS A 77 -10.49 -7.42 2.68
CA HIS A 77 -10.03 -6.09 2.30
C HIS A 77 -9.07 -6.09 1.10
N LEU A 78 -8.81 -7.24 0.50
CA LEU A 78 -7.91 -7.36 -0.64
C LEU A 78 -8.59 -6.93 -1.95
N ASN A 79 -7.84 -6.23 -2.78
CA ASN A 79 -8.13 -6.01 -4.19
C ASN A 79 -6.86 -6.25 -5.02
N ALA A 80 -7.03 -6.60 -6.29
CA ALA A 80 -5.94 -6.79 -7.22
C ALA A 80 -6.32 -6.26 -8.60
N THR A 81 -5.42 -5.55 -9.26
CA THR A 81 -5.63 -5.02 -10.61
C THR A 81 -4.31 -4.97 -11.37
N PHE A 82 -4.31 -5.38 -12.64
CA PHE A 82 -3.12 -5.34 -13.49
C PHE A 82 -2.79 -3.89 -13.86
N GLN A 83 -1.55 -3.48 -13.63
CA GLN A 83 -1.08 -2.11 -13.74
C GLN A 83 0.29 -2.04 -14.45
N PRO A 84 0.42 -2.61 -15.66
CA PRO A 84 1.73 -2.81 -16.29
C PRO A 84 2.45 -1.50 -16.63
N ALA A 85 1.71 -0.50 -17.15
CA ALA A 85 2.28 0.80 -17.50
C ALA A 85 2.77 1.57 -16.26
N LYS A 86 1.99 1.55 -15.17
CA LYS A 86 2.35 2.20 -13.90
C LYS A 86 3.55 1.54 -13.23
N ILE A 87 3.61 0.21 -13.25
CA ILE A 87 4.66 -0.58 -12.60
C ILE A 87 5.95 -0.61 -13.45
N GLY A 88 5.85 -0.38 -14.76
CA GLY A 88 6.97 -0.49 -15.69
C GLY A 88 7.34 -1.94 -16.00
N HIS A 89 6.37 -2.86 -15.92
CA HIS A 89 6.57 -4.29 -16.22
C HIS A 89 5.32 -4.88 -16.88
N PRO A 90 5.42 -5.65 -17.98
CA PRO A 90 4.24 -6.19 -18.69
C PRO A 90 3.35 -7.08 -17.83
N HIS A 91 3.93 -7.66 -16.78
CA HIS A 91 3.27 -8.54 -15.80
C HIS A 91 3.00 -7.87 -14.45
N GLY A 92 3.04 -6.53 -14.40
CA GLY A 92 2.82 -5.77 -13.17
C GLY A 92 1.38 -5.92 -12.65
N LEU A 93 1.25 -6.44 -11.43
CA LEU A 93 0.01 -6.54 -10.68
C LEU A 93 0.09 -5.64 -9.42
N GLN A 94 -0.89 -4.77 -9.25
CA GLN A 94 -1.07 -3.97 -8.04
C GLN A 94 -2.07 -4.69 -7.13
N VAL A 95 -1.61 -5.08 -5.94
CA VAL A 95 -2.45 -5.59 -4.86
C VAL A 95 -2.63 -4.48 -3.84
N THR A 96 -3.86 -4.22 -3.44
CA THR A 96 -4.18 -3.26 -2.39
C THR A 96 -4.91 -3.94 -1.26
N TYR A 97 -4.64 -3.51 -0.03
CA TYR A 97 -5.38 -3.95 1.14
C TYR A 97 -5.51 -2.83 2.15
N LEU A 98 -6.55 -2.90 2.97
CA LEU A 98 -6.75 -1.98 4.09
C LEU A 98 -5.86 -2.39 5.26
N LYS A 99 -5.00 -1.47 5.71
CA LYS A 99 -4.20 -1.61 6.92
C LYS A 99 -4.42 -0.39 7.81
N ASP A 100 -4.93 -0.59 9.02
CA ASP A 100 -5.16 0.50 9.99
C ASP A 100 -5.97 1.66 9.36
N ASN A 101 -7.05 1.33 8.64
CA ASN A 101 -7.88 2.25 7.83
C ASN A 101 -7.18 2.99 6.67
N SER A 102 -5.92 2.69 6.36
CA SER A 102 -5.20 3.24 5.20
C SER A 102 -4.97 2.18 4.12
N THR A 103 -5.15 2.54 2.84
CA THR A 103 -4.80 1.65 1.74
C THR A 103 -3.30 1.47 1.65
N ARG A 104 -2.87 0.21 1.69
CA ARG A 104 -1.50 -0.18 1.36
C ARG A 104 -1.43 -0.71 -0.07
N ASN A 105 -0.58 -0.10 -0.90
CA ASN A 105 -0.20 -0.61 -2.20
C ASN A 105 0.96 -1.62 -2.07
N ILE A 106 0.83 -2.74 -2.79
CA ILE A 106 1.85 -3.75 -3.02
C ILE A 106 1.96 -3.96 -4.54
N PHE A 107 3.14 -3.66 -5.09
CA PHE A 107 3.41 -3.86 -6.51
C PHE A 107 4.23 -5.13 -6.67
N ILE A 108 3.71 -6.07 -7.46
CA ILE A 108 4.30 -7.39 -7.68
C ILE A 108 4.29 -7.73 -9.17
N TYR A 109 5.18 -8.62 -9.58
CA TYR A 109 5.13 -9.26 -10.89
C TYR A 109 5.76 -10.66 -10.84
N HIS A 110 5.57 -11.41 -11.91
CA HIS A 110 6.30 -12.63 -12.21
C HIS A 110 6.86 -12.55 -13.64
N GLU A 111 7.98 -13.22 -13.91
CA GLU A 111 8.58 -13.25 -15.25
C GLU A 111 7.68 -14.02 -16.24
N ASP A 112 7.08 -15.11 -15.78
CA ASP A 112 6.04 -15.84 -16.51
C ASP A 112 4.67 -15.17 -16.38
N GLY A 113 4.07 -14.86 -17.52
CA GLY A 113 2.74 -14.28 -17.63
C GLY A 113 1.61 -15.22 -17.20
N LYS A 114 1.75 -16.54 -17.34
CA LYS A 114 0.79 -17.51 -16.82
C LYS A 114 0.76 -17.44 -15.30
N GLU A 115 1.92 -17.54 -14.66
CA GLU A 115 2.04 -17.57 -13.20
C GLU A 115 1.39 -16.36 -12.52
N ILE A 116 1.58 -15.14 -13.04
CA ILE A 116 0.95 -13.95 -12.45
C ILE A 116 -0.57 -13.92 -12.68
N VAL A 117 -1.06 -14.46 -13.80
CA VAL A 117 -2.50 -14.55 -14.09
C VAL A 117 -3.15 -15.62 -13.22
N ASP A 118 -2.48 -16.73 -12.97
CA ASP A 118 -2.91 -17.76 -12.02
C ASP A 118 -2.99 -17.17 -10.60
N TRP A 119 -1.99 -16.38 -10.16
CA TRP A 119 -2.07 -15.65 -8.89
C TRP A 119 -3.26 -14.69 -8.81
N PHE A 120 -3.54 -13.96 -9.89
CA PHE A 120 -4.69 -13.06 -9.96
C PHE A 120 -6.02 -13.82 -9.87
N ASN A 121 -6.15 -14.95 -10.57
CA ASN A 121 -7.36 -15.77 -10.52
C ASN A 121 -7.50 -16.52 -9.18
N ALA A 122 -6.41 -16.94 -8.55
CA ALA A 122 -6.44 -17.51 -7.21
C ALA A 122 -6.95 -16.49 -6.17
N LEU A 123 -6.50 -15.23 -6.26
CA LEU A 123 -7.03 -14.15 -5.43
C LEU A 123 -8.53 -13.93 -5.66
N ARG A 124 -8.99 -14.02 -6.92
CA ARG A 124 -10.42 -13.90 -7.26
C ARG A 124 -11.23 -15.08 -6.72
N ALA A 125 -10.74 -16.30 -6.79
CA ALA A 125 -11.38 -17.49 -6.24
C ALA A 125 -11.53 -17.38 -4.71
N ALA A 126 -10.44 -17.02 -4.04
CA ALA A 126 -10.44 -16.81 -2.59
C ALA A 126 -11.42 -15.69 -2.16
N ARG A 127 -11.47 -14.60 -2.94
CA ARG A 127 -12.46 -13.52 -2.76
C ARG A 127 -13.90 -14.01 -2.99
N PHE A 128 -14.12 -14.89 -3.96
CA PHE A 128 -15.44 -15.43 -4.28
C PHE A 128 -15.99 -16.26 -3.12
N HIS A 129 -15.20 -17.21 -2.61
CA HIS A 129 -15.60 -18.01 -1.45
C HIS A 129 -15.83 -17.15 -0.20
N TYR A 130 -14.97 -16.16 0.07
CA TYR A 130 -15.21 -15.20 1.15
C TYR A 130 -16.57 -14.50 1.01
N LEU A 131 -16.91 -14.03 -0.20
CA LEU A 131 -18.16 -13.31 -0.45
C LEU A 131 -19.40 -14.21 -0.36
N GLN A 132 -19.31 -15.47 -0.79
CA GLN A 132 -20.41 -16.43 -0.63
C GLN A 132 -20.75 -16.66 0.85
N VAL A 133 -19.73 -16.75 1.71
CA VAL A 133 -19.91 -16.88 3.16
C VAL A 133 -20.42 -15.57 3.78
N ALA A 134 -19.88 -14.42 3.36
CA ALA A 134 -20.28 -13.12 3.90
C ALA A 134 -21.70 -12.70 3.46
N PHE A 135 -22.16 -13.20 2.30
CA PHE A 135 -23.44 -12.84 1.67
C PHE A 135 -24.19 -14.09 1.18
N PRO A 136 -24.70 -14.94 2.09
CA PRO A 136 -25.29 -16.24 1.73
C PRO A 136 -26.56 -16.15 0.86
N GLY A 137 -27.20 -14.98 0.79
CA GLY A 137 -28.36 -14.74 -0.07
C GLY A 137 -28.04 -14.07 -1.42
N ALA A 138 -26.77 -13.78 -1.71
CA ALA A 138 -26.37 -13.19 -2.99
C ALA A 138 -26.12 -14.30 -4.03
N SER A 139 -26.55 -14.08 -5.27
CA SER A 139 -26.26 -15.02 -6.35
C SER A 139 -24.79 -14.90 -6.79
N ASP A 140 -24.25 -15.94 -7.43
CA ASP A 140 -22.89 -15.88 -7.99
C ASP A 140 -22.72 -14.70 -8.96
N ALA A 141 -23.76 -14.39 -9.74
CA ALA A 141 -23.79 -13.25 -10.66
C ALA A 141 -23.65 -11.90 -9.95
N ASP A 142 -24.16 -11.78 -8.71
CA ASP A 142 -24.02 -10.58 -7.88
C ASP A 142 -22.62 -10.45 -7.24
N LEU A 143 -21.91 -11.58 -7.09
CA LEU A 143 -20.61 -11.65 -6.42
C LEU A 143 -19.43 -11.51 -7.40
N VAL A 144 -19.54 -12.05 -8.61
CA VAL A 144 -18.48 -12.01 -9.64
C VAL A 144 -17.94 -10.59 -9.91
N PRO A 145 -18.76 -9.52 -9.96
CA PRO A 145 -18.27 -8.14 -10.11
C PRO A 145 -17.45 -7.63 -8.91
N LYS A 146 -17.54 -8.26 -7.73
CA LYS A 146 -16.93 -7.82 -6.47
C LYS A 146 -15.61 -8.53 -6.13
N LEU A 147 -15.20 -9.50 -6.96
CA LEU A 147 -13.98 -10.32 -6.72
C LEU A 147 -12.71 -9.48 -6.77
N SER A 148 -12.60 -8.67 -7.82
CA SER A 148 -11.50 -7.73 -8.06
C SER A 148 -12.05 -6.54 -8.82
N ARG A 149 -11.62 -5.33 -8.47
CA ARG A 149 -12.10 -4.08 -9.06
C ARG A 149 -10.95 -3.38 -9.77
N ASN A 150 -11.16 -3.06 -11.03
CA ASN A 150 -10.33 -2.08 -11.71
C ASN A 150 -10.73 -0.68 -11.24
N TYR A 151 -9.78 0.24 -11.24
CA TYR A 151 -10.05 1.61 -10.87
C TYR A 151 -10.90 2.30 -11.94
N LEU A 152 -11.88 3.11 -11.50
CA LEU A 152 -12.79 3.82 -12.39
C LEU A 152 -12.05 4.85 -13.24
N LYS A 153 -11.11 5.56 -12.61
CA LYS A 153 -10.15 6.45 -13.27
C LYS A 153 -8.92 6.61 -12.41
N GLU A 154 -7.79 6.82 -13.07
CA GLU A 154 -6.55 7.24 -12.45
C GLU A 154 -5.89 8.34 -13.29
N GLY A 155 -5.02 9.14 -12.66
CA GLY A 155 -4.33 10.20 -13.35
C GLY A 155 -3.86 11.31 -12.41
N TYR A 156 -3.09 12.23 -12.93
CA TYR A 156 -2.69 13.40 -12.16
C TYR A 156 -3.82 14.43 -12.11
N MET A 157 -3.96 15.08 -10.96
CA MET A 157 -4.71 16.32 -10.76
C MET A 157 -3.94 17.20 -9.78
N GLU A 158 -4.16 18.51 -9.80
CA GLU A 158 -3.74 19.38 -8.70
C GLU A 158 -4.81 19.44 -7.63
N LYS A 159 -4.42 19.60 -6.36
CA LYS A 159 -5.35 19.83 -5.25
C LYS A 159 -4.83 20.87 -4.27
N THR A 160 -5.73 21.60 -3.63
CA THR A 160 -5.43 22.47 -2.48
C THR A 160 -5.70 21.78 -1.13
N GLY A 161 -5.35 22.43 -0.02
CA GLY A 161 -5.61 21.99 1.34
C GLY A 161 -7.04 22.29 1.80
N PRO A 162 -7.37 21.98 3.07
CA PRO A 162 -8.72 22.12 3.61
C PRO A 162 -9.21 23.57 3.67
N LYS A 163 -8.29 24.55 3.83
CA LYS A 163 -8.64 25.97 3.89
C LYS A 163 -8.82 26.60 2.51
N GLN A 164 -8.42 25.89 1.44
CA GLN A 164 -8.48 26.33 0.04
C GLN A 164 -7.59 27.54 -0.27
N THR A 165 -6.82 28.01 0.72
CA THR A 165 -5.82 29.07 0.57
C THR A 165 -4.42 28.49 0.46
N GLU A 166 -4.22 27.21 0.75
CA GLU A 166 -2.96 26.54 0.50
C GLU A 166 -2.70 26.39 -1.00
N GLY A 167 -1.44 26.50 -1.43
CA GLY A 167 -1.08 26.32 -2.83
C GLY A 167 -1.50 24.95 -3.37
N PHE A 168 -1.89 24.92 -4.65
CA PHE A 168 -2.23 23.67 -5.33
C PHE A 168 -0.99 22.79 -5.49
N ARG A 169 -1.17 21.48 -5.34
CA ARG A 169 -0.11 20.49 -5.48
C ARG A 169 -0.56 19.35 -6.39
N LYS A 170 0.24 19.03 -7.40
CA LYS A 170 0.07 17.86 -8.27
C LYS A 170 0.15 16.56 -7.45
N ARG A 171 -0.83 15.69 -7.62
CA ARG A 171 -0.93 14.37 -6.98
C ARG A 171 -1.45 13.34 -7.98
N TRP A 172 -1.03 12.09 -7.84
CA TRP A 172 -1.63 10.97 -8.57
C TRP A 172 -2.90 10.55 -7.85
N PHE A 173 -4.03 10.52 -8.54
CA PHE A 173 -5.31 10.09 -8.00
C PHE A 173 -5.71 8.72 -8.53
N THR A 174 -6.36 7.94 -7.67
CA THR A 174 -6.94 6.64 -8.00
C THR A 174 -8.36 6.58 -7.42
N MET A 175 -9.36 6.37 -8.28
CA MET A 175 -10.74 6.16 -7.87
C MET A 175 -11.07 4.67 -7.83
N ASP A 176 -11.08 4.08 -6.63
CA ASP A 176 -11.52 2.69 -6.39
C ASP A 176 -12.95 2.69 -5.85
N ASP A 177 -13.90 2.48 -6.75
CA ASP A 177 -15.34 2.48 -6.46
C ASP A 177 -15.82 3.80 -5.81
N ARG A 178 -15.94 3.87 -4.48
CA ARG A 178 -16.27 5.11 -3.74
C ARG A 178 -15.08 5.74 -3.03
N ARG A 179 -13.88 5.17 -3.12
CA ARG A 179 -12.69 5.61 -2.40
C ARG A 179 -11.74 6.32 -3.36
N LEU A 180 -11.67 7.63 -3.23
CA LEU A 180 -10.69 8.45 -3.93
C LEU A 180 -9.41 8.52 -3.09
N MET A 181 -8.31 8.00 -3.62
CA MET A 181 -6.99 8.05 -2.97
C MET A 181 -6.08 8.99 -3.76
N TYR A 182 -5.20 9.72 -3.06
CA TYR A 182 -4.19 10.54 -3.72
C TYR A 182 -2.78 10.31 -3.17
N PHE A 183 -1.81 10.28 -4.06
CA PHE A 183 -0.42 9.92 -3.80
C PHE A 183 0.53 11.02 -4.28
N LYS A 184 1.75 11.06 -3.73
CA LYS A 184 2.79 11.92 -4.31
C LYS A 184 3.26 11.31 -5.62
N ASP A 185 3.57 10.02 -5.58
CA ASP A 185 4.02 9.24 -6.72
C ASP A 185 3.08 8.03 -6.94
N PRO A 186 2.82 7.60 -8.19
CA PRO A 186 1.88 6.49 -8.48
C PRO A 186 2.26 5.16 -7.84
N LEU A 187 3.55 4.98 -7.53
CA LEU A 187 4.13 3.79 -6.90
C LEU A 187 4.35 3.95 -5.40
N ASP A 188 3.80 5.00 -4.78
CA ASP A 188 3.83 5.16 -3.33
C ASP A 188 3.10 3.99 -2.64
N ALA A 189 3.70 3.53 -1.54
CA ALA A 189 3.13 2.47 -0.74
C ALA A 189 1.80 2.86 -0.05
N PHE A 190 1.64 4.13 0.33
CA PHE A 190 0.47 4.62 1.06
C PHE A 190 -0.04 5.91 0.45
N ALA A 191 -1.36 6.12 0.52
CA ALA A 191 -1.96 7.37 0.11
C ALA A 191 -1.55 8.50 1.07
N ARG A 192 -1.42 9.72 0.54
CA ARG A 192 -1.28 10.95 1.34
C ARG A 192 -2.60 11.36 2.00
N GLY A 193 -3.70 10.88 1.43
CA GLY A 193 -5.02 10.96 2.03
C GLY A 193 -6.04 10.32 1.12
N GLU A 194 -7.22 10.15 1.68
CA GLU A 194 -8.29 9.39 1.08
C GLU A 194 -9.62 10.09 1.35
N VAL A 195 -10.53 9.97 0.41
CA VAL A 195 -11.84 10.62 0.46
C VAL A 195 -12.88 9.60 0.07
N PHE A 196 -13.89 9.44 0.92
CA PHE A 196 -15.08 8.68 0.57
C PHE A 196 -16.03 9.55 -0.25
N ILE A 197 -16.50 9.02 -1.39
CA ILE A 197 -17.46 9.65 -2.29
C ILE A 197 -18.81 8.96 -2.10
N GLY A 198 -19.63 9.54 -1.23
CA GLY A 198 -20.97 9.05 -0.92
C GLY A 198 -21.98 9.37 -2.02
N SER A 199 -23.26 9.14 -1.74
CA SER A 199 -24.33 9.44 -2.67
C SER A 199 -24.88 10.87 -2.48
N LYS A 200 -25.63 11.34 -3.47
CA LYS A 200 -26.33 12.64 -3.40
C LYS A 200 -27.28 12.76 -2.22
N GLU A 201 -27.94 11.67 -1.83
CA GLU A 201 -28.83 11.62 -0.66
C GLU A 201 -28.07 11.84 0.65
N SER A 202 -26.76 11.59 0.66
CA SER A 202 -25.88 11.83 1.79
C SER A 202 -25.13 13.16 1.70
N GLY A 203 -25.59 14.10 0.86
CA GLY A 203 -25.01 15.45 0.76
C GLY A 203 -23.75 15.55 -0.10
N TYR A 204 -23.47 14.57 -0.95
CA TYR A 204 -22.37 14.63 -1.91
C TYR A 204 -22.79 15.21 -3.24
N THR A 205 -22.01 16.14 -3.80
CA THR A 205 -22.24 16.68 -5.15
C THR A 205 -20.93 16.92 -5.89
N VAL A 206 -21.01 16.93 -7.21
CA VAL A 206 -19.88 17.20 -8.12
C VAL A 206 -20.24 18.40 -8.98
N LEU A 207 -19.35 19.38 -9.06
CA LEU A 207 -19.53 20.60 -9.85
C LEU A 207 -18.35 20.80 -10.78
N HIS A 208 -18.63 21.30 -11.98
CA HIS A 208 -17.62 21.78 -12.90
C HIS A 208 -17.09 23.14 -12.44
N GLY A 209 -15.78 23.33 -12.59
CA GLY A 209 -15.09 24.57 -12.28
C GLY A 209 -14.76 24.76 -10.81
N PHE A 210 -14.31 25.97 -10.49
CA PHE A 210 -13.93 26.40 -9.15
C PHE A 210 -14.87 27.48 -8.63
N PRO A 211 -14.97 27.64 -7.29
CA PRO A 211 -15.49 28.85 -6.70
C PRO A 211 -14.73 30.09 -7.22
N PRO A 212 -15.39 31.24 -7.45
CA PRO A 212 -14.75 32.43 -8.02
C PRO A 212 -13.53 32.95 -7.24
N SER A 213 -13.45 32.67 -5.94
CA SER A 213 -12.36 33.10 -5.04
C SER A 213 -11.10 32.22 -5.11
N THR A 214 -11.09 31.18 -5.94
CA THR A 214 -10.00 30.19 -5.96
C THR A 214 -8.78 30.76 -6.68
N GLN A 215 -7.60 30.63 -6.07
CA GLN A 215 -6.34 31.11 -6.62
C GLN A 215 -5.24 30.05 -6.45
N GLY A 216 -4.13 30.24 -7.18
CA GLY A 216 -2.91 29.43 -7.00
C GLY A 216 -2.92 28.05 -7.66
N HIS A 217 -3.88 27.77 -8.55
CA HIS A 217 -3.85 26.60 -9.42
C HIS A 217 -3.13 26.94 -10.74
N HIS A 218 -2.40 25.97 -11.30
CA HIS A 218 -1.74 26.11 -12.60
C HIS A 218 -2.56 25.47 -13.72
N TRP A 219 -3.28 24.41 -13.39
CA TRP A 219 -4.15 23.72 -14.34
C TRP A 219 -5.53 24.40 -14.42
N PRO A 220 -6.09 24.62 -15.63
CA PRO A 220 -7.24 25.51 -15.80
C PRO A 220 -8.60 24.82 -15.60
N HIS A 221 -8.67 23.49 -15.68
CA HIS A 221 -9.94 22.77 -15.69
C HIS A 221 -10.33 22.27 -14.29
N GLY A 222 -11.12 23.07 -13.57
CA GLY A 222 -11.48 22.79 -12.17
C GLY A 222 -12.60 21.78 -11.95
N ILE A 223 -12.56 21.06 -10.84
CA ILE A 223 -13.61 20.18 -10.34
C ILE A 223 -13.80 20.50 -8.85
N THR A 224 -15.05 20.69 -8.43
CA THR A 224 -15.41 20.88 -7.03
C THR A 224 -16.26 19.72 -6.54
N ILE A 225 -15.75 18.96 -5.56
CA ILE A 225 -16.53 17.93 -4.87
C ILE A 225 -16.99 18.49 -3.53
N VAL A 226 -18.30 18.53 -3.31
CA VAL A 226 -18.90 18.88 -2.03
C VAL A 226 -19.17 17.59 -1.26
N THR A 227 -18.75 17.57 0.00
CA THR A 227 -19.05 16.51 0.97
C THR A 227 -19.68 17.17 2.21
N PRO A 228 -20.34 16.42 3.11
CA PRO A 228 -20.90 16.97 4.34
C PRO A 228 -19.88 17.74 5.19
N ASP A 229 -18.63 17.28 5.23
CA ASP A 229 -17.60 17.85 6.10
C ASP A 229 -16.87 19.04 5.45
N ARG A 230 -16.59 18.97 4.14
CA ARG A 230 -15.84 20.01 3.41
C ARG A 230 -16.00 19.94 1.89
N LYS A 231 -15.51 20.98 1.22
CA LYS A 231 -15.33 21.01 -0.25
C LYS A 231 -13.90 20.67 -0.63
N PHE A 232 -13.74 19.86 -1.67
CA PHE A 232 -12.47 19.53 -2.28
C PHE A 232 -12.38 20.19 -3.66
N LEU A 233 -11.27 20.87 -3.94
CA LEU A 233 -11.02 21.51 -5.22
C LEU A 233 -9.88 20.78 -5.93
N PHE A 234 -10.14 20.33 -7.16
CA PHE A 234 -9.17 19.65 -8.01
C PHE A 234 -9.03 20.37 -9.34
N ALA A 235 -7.82 20.39 -9.89
CA ALA A 235 -7.54 20.95 -11.22
C ALA A 235 -7.05 19.83 -12.14
N CYS A 236 -7.54 19.80 -13.38
CA CYS A 236 -7.11 18.89 -14.44
C CYS A 236 -6.35 19.66 -15.53
N GLU A 237 -5.35 19.02 -16.12
CA GLU A 237 -4.51 19.60 -17.17
C GLU A 237 -5.29 19.83 -18.47
N THR A 238 -6.23 18.93 -18.79
CA THR A 238 -7.05 18.98 -20.00
C THR A 238 -8.54 18.90 -19.68
N GLU A 239 -9.37 19.45 -20.56
CA GLU A 239 -10.83 19.35 -20.47
C GLU A 239 -11.30 17.89 -20.60
N SER A 240 -10.62 17.07 -21.41
CA SER A 240 -10.93 15.64 -21.54
C SER A 240 -10.78 14.92 -20.20
N ASP A 241 -9.66 15.15 -19.50
CA ASP A 241 -9.45 14.57 -18.18
C ASP A 241 -10.49 15.05 -17.17
N GLN A 242 -10.82 16.35 -17.19
CA GLN A 242 -11.85 16.91 -16.33
C GLN A 242 -13.20 16.20 -16.55
N ARG A 243 -13.61 16.03 -17.80
CA ARG A 243 -14.87 15.38 -18.17
C ARG A 243 -14.91 13.93 -17.69
N GLU A 244 -13.83 13.19 -17.89
CA GLU A 244 -13.73 11.80 -17.44
C GLU A 244 -13.72 11.67 -15.91
N TRP A 245 -13.03 12.58 -15.20
CA TRP A 245 -13.04 12.62 -13.74
C TRP A 245 -14.43 12.96 -13.19
N VAL A 246 -15.10 13.97 -13.74
CA VAL A 246 -16.47 14.32 -13.34
C VAL A 246 -17.41 13.15 -13.60
N ALA A 247 -17.33 12.48 -14.76
CA ALA A 247 -18.14 11.31 -15.05
C ALA A 247 -17.93 10.17 -14.02
N ALA A 248 -16.68 9.92 -13.62
CA ALA A 248 -16.37 8.92 -12.59
C ALA A 248 -16.94 9.30 -11.22
N PHE A 249 -16.83 10.57 -10.80
CA PHE A 249 -17.40 11.03 -9.54
C PHE A 249 -18.94 11.02 -9.57
N GLN A 250 -19.54 11.48 -10.67
CA GLN A 250 -20.99 11.54 -10.84
C GLN A 250 -21.59 10.14 -10.79
N LYS A 251 -20.95 9.15 -11.42
CA LYS A 251 -21.36 7.74 -11.34
C LYS A 251 -21.39 7.21 -9.90
N ALA A 252 -20.44 7.62 -9.06
CA ALA A 252 -20.45 7.25 -7.64
C ALA A 252 -21.56 7.98 -6.87
N VAL A 253 -21.71 9.29 -7.10
CA VAL A 253 -22.70 10.13 -6.40
C VAL A 253 -24.15 9.77 -6.74
N ASP A 254 -24.43 9.41 -7.99
CA ASP A 254 -25.79 9.03 -8.43
C ASP A 254 -26.19 7.61 -8.03
N ARG A 255 -25.22 6.76 -7.70
CA ARG A 255 -25.49 5.41 -7.22
C ARG A 255 -25.93 5.49 -5.75
N PRO A 256 -27.10 4.94 -5.36
CA PRO A 256 -27.46 4.80 -3.96
C PRO A 256 -26.40 4.00 -3.18
N MET A 257 -26.20 4.32 -1.90
CA MET A 257 -25.25 3.57 -1.07
C MET A 257 -25.81 2.21 -0.67
N LEU A 258 -24.99 1.16 -0.76
CA LEU A 258 -25.30 -0.16 -0.24
C LEU A 258 -25.19 -0.17 1.29
N PRO A 259 -25.93 -1.03 2.02
CA PRO A 259 -25.87 -1.10 3.49
C PRO A 259 -24.45 -1.20 4.08
N GLN A 260 -23.53 -1.89 3.39
CA GLN A 260 -22.14 -2.06 3.82
C GLN A 260 -21.29 -0.78 3.64
N GLU A 261 -21.67 0.08 2.69
CA GLU A 261 -20.97 1.33 2.39
C GLU A 261 -21.26 2.39 3.47
N TYR A 262 -22.43 2.34 4.12
CA TYR A 262 -22.75 3.21 5.26
C TYR A 262 -21.80 3.01 6.45
N ARG A 263 -21.32 1.77 6.69
CA ARG A 263 -20.31 1.51 7.73
C ARG A 263 -18.97 2.17 7.41
N HIS A 264 -18.59 2.18 6.13
CA HIS A 264 -17.36 2.83 5.67
C HIS A 264 -17.48 4.36 5.75
N PHE A 265 -18.66 4.91 5.47
CA PHE A 265 -18.97 6.32 5.66
C PHE A 265 -18.80 6.78 7.12
N GLN A 266 -19.32 5.99 8.09
CA GLN A 266 -19.17 6.29 9.52
C GLN A 266 -17.71 6.22 10.00
N HIS A 267 -16.91 5.26 9.51
CA HIS A 267 -15.50 5.18 9.87
C HIS A 267 -14.64 6.27 9.21
N SER A 268 -14.97 6.71 7.99
CA SER A 268 -14.20 7.75 7.29
C SER A 268 -14.45 9.15 7.87
N SER A 269 -15.65 9.44 8.39
CA SER A 269 -15.91 10.67 9.14
C SER A 269 -15.09 10.73 10.45
N VAL A 270 -14.88 9.59 11.12
CA VAL A 270 -13.99 9.52 12.30
C VAL A 270 -12.52 9.73 11.92
N VAL A 271 -12.02 9.11 10.85
CA VAL A 271 -10.61 9.24 10.42
C VAL A 271 -10.27 10.66 9.92
N LEU A 272 -11.21 11.40 9.34
CA LEU A 272 -11.01 12.81 8.97
C LEU A 272 -10.75 13.70 10.20
N THR A 273 -11.35 13.40 11.35
CA THR A 273 -11.10 14.14 12.61
C THR A 273 -9.70 13.90 13.17
N GLU A 274 -9.16 12.68 13.03
CA GLU A 274 -7.79 12.34 13.49
C GLU A 274 -6.70 12.76 12.50
N THR A 275 -6.93 12.61 11.19
CA THR A 275 -5.98 13.05 10.16
C THR A 275 -5.87 14.58 10.05
N GLY A 276 -6.88 15.33 10.50
CA GLY A 276 -6.75 16.78 10.71
C GLY A 276 -5.62 17.14 11.68
N ARG A 277 -5.36 16.31 12.70
CA ARG A 277 -4.22 16.50 13.63
C ARG A 277 -2.88 16.10 13.02
N ALA A 278 -2.86 15.13 12.10
CA ALA A 278 -1.64 14.73 11.38
C ALA A 278 -1.24 15.74 10.28
N GLN A 279 -2.21 16.31 9.56
CA GLN A 279 -1.99 17.34 8.54
C GLN A 279 -1.40 18.64 9.14
N LEU A 280 -1.71 18.96 10.40
CA LEU A 280 -1.10 20.08 11.12
C LEU A 280 0.38 19.84 11.46
N ARG A 281 0.81 18.58 11.65
CA ARG A 281 2.23 18.26 11.94
C ARG A 281 3.11 18.38 10.68
N ASP A 282 2.64 17.95 9.52
CA ASP A 282 3.41 18.07 8.27
C ASP A 282 3.61 19.53 7.84
N ALA A 283 2.65 20.42 8.10
CA ALA A 283 2.82 21.86 7.86
C ALA A 283 3.92 22.50 8.74
N THR A 284 4.11 21.99 9.96
CA THR A 284 5.15 22.50 10.88
C THR A 284 6.56 21.98 10.58
N TRP A 285 6.71 20.79 9.99
CA TRP A 285 8.04 20.24 9.67
C TRP A 285 8.66 20.88 8.41
N ASP A 286 7.86 21.12 7.37
CA ASP A 286 8.36 21.72 6.11
C ASP A 286 8.72 23.20 6.25
N THR A 287 8.13 23.90 7.23
CA THR A 287 8.47 25.31 7.51
C THR A 287 9.83 25.44 8.21
N ALA A 288 10.22 24.45 9.04
CA ALA A 288 11.50 24.47 9.76
C ALA A 288 12.72 24.14 8.87
N ALA A 289 12.51 23.42 7.76
CA ALA A 289 13.56 23.10 6.80
C ALA A 289 13.93 24.28 5.88
N SER A 290 13.04 25.28 5.74
CA SER A 290 13.25 26.45 4.87
C SER A 290 14.05 27.60 5.51
N THR A 291 14.31 27.57 6.82
CA THR A 291 15.02 28.65 7.55
C THR A 291 16.48 28.34 7.93
N ARG A 292 17.08 27.25 7.44
CA ARG A 292 18.53 27.03 7.57
C ARG A 292 19.22 27.20 6.22
N GLY A 293 19.37 28.44 5.80
CA GLY A 293 19.95 28.70 4.49
C GLY A 293 20.44 30.10 4.19
N HIS A 294 20.75 30.97 5.16
CA HIS A 294 21.48 32.21 4.87
C HIS A 294 22.45 32.60 5.99
N ARG A 295 23.75 32.46 5.71
CA ARG A 295 24.81 33.23 6.39
C ARG A 295 25.33 34.25 5.37
N PRO A 296 25.38 35.56 5.68
CA PRO A 296 26.09 36.51 4.84
C PRO A 296 27.60 36.46 5.14
N ALA A 297 28.39 36.64 4.08
CA ALA A 297 29.84 36.57 4.09
C ALA A 297 30.49 37.93 4.46
N THR A 298 31.64 37.80 5.13
CA THR A 298 32.84 38.67 5.12
C THR A 298 32.78 40.12 5.65
N ARG A 299 33.45 40.33 6.79
CA ARG A 299 34.24 41.54 7.08
C ARG A 299 35.62 41.15 7.60
N VAL A 300 36.63 41.86 7.09
CA VAL A 300 38.07 41.75 7.33
C VAL A 300 38.45 42.18 8.77
N PRO A 301 39.43 41.54 9.45
CA PRO A 301 40.00 42.06 10.69
C PRO A 301 41.38 42.73 10.49
N PRO A 302 41.75 43.77 11.27
CA PRO A 302 43.12 44.27 11.38
C PRO A 302 43.90 43.57 12.53
N PRO A 303 45.22 43.80 12.67
CA PRO A 303 46.18 42.79 13.11
C PRO A 303 46.48 42.74 14.62
N SER A 304 47.31 41.74 14.94
CA SER A 304 47.73 41.18 16.22
C SER A 304 48.45 42.10 17.21
N VAL A 305 48.32 41.78 18.51
CA VAL A 305 49.31 42.10 19.55
C VAL A 305 49.54 40.85 20.43
N ARG A 306 50.81 40.49 20.62
CA ARG A 306 51.35 39.42 21.48
C ARG A 306 51.48 39.87 22.94
N THR A 307 51.42 38.94 23.89
CA THR A 307 52.20 38.83 25.17
C THR A 307 51.72 37.56 25.91
N TRP A 308 52.52 36.49 26.07
CA TRP A 308 53.61 36.14 27.02
C TRP A 308 53.18 35.55 28.40
N ARG A 309 53.58 34.27 28.62
CA ARG A 309 53.91 33.48 29.87
C ARG A 309 52.81 33.25 30.96
N GLY A 310 52.76 32.13 31.70
CA GLY A 310 53.69 30.99 31.91
C GLY A 310 52.98 29.70 32.37
N HIS A 311 53.54 28.51 32.13
CA HIS A 311 54.19 27.58 33.10
C HIS A 311 53.42 27.41 34.42
N VAL A 312 52.96 26.20 34.80
CA VAL A 312 53.72 25.22 35.63
C VAL A 312 53.41 23.74 35.24
N ARG A 313 54.44 22.90 35.42
CA ARG A 313 54.58 21.44 35.15
C ARG A 313 53.97 20.52 36.22
N SER A 314 53.70 19.26 35.85
CA SER A 314 54.13 17.99 36.53
C SER A 314 53.34 16.81 35.91
N VAL A 315 53.91 15.90 35.08
CA VAL A 315 54.69 14.67 35.44
C VAL A 315 53.80 13.68 36.22
N CYS A 316 53.56 12.40 35.87
CA CYS A 316 54.29 11.28 35.24
C CYS A 316 53.27 10.33 34.53
N ASP A 317 53.54 9.73 33.37
CA ASP A 317 54.11 8.36 33.15
C ASP A 317 53.29 7.22 33.82
N ARG A 318 53.04 6.03 33.26
CA ARG A 318 53.37 5.36 31.98
C ARG A 318 52.68 3.97 32.00
N VAL A 319 52.38 3.46 30.79
CA VAL A 319 52.58 2.06 30.33
C VAL A 319 51.46 1.04 30.64
N HIS A 320 50.71 0.55 29.62
CA HIS A 320 51.02 -0.56 28.68
C HIS A 320 51.26 -1.90 29.45
N ARG A 321 50.72 -3.08 29.13
CA ARG A 321 50.52 -3.81 27.86
C ARG A 321 49.90 -5.17 28.31
N ASP A 322 48.85 -5.67 27.68
CA ASP A 322 48.83 -6.67 26.59
C ASP A 322 48.79 -8.16 27.00
N CYS A 323 47.98 -8.88 26.21
CA CYS A 323 48.17 -10.25 25.71
C CYS A 323 47.72 -11.51 26.48
N ARG A 324 46.79 -12.24 25.80
CA ARG A 324 46.83 -13.68 25.41
C ARG A 324 46.49 -14.74 26.50
N VAL A 325 46.02 -15.98 26.27
CA VAL A 325 45.45 -16.81 25.17
C VAL A 325 45.07 -18.19 25.82
N THR A 326 43.81 -18.66 25.67
CA THR A 326 43.33 -20.08 25.54
C THR A 326 43.46 -21.13 26.72
N PRO A 327 43.11 -22.45 26.57
CA PRO A 327 41.87 -23.05 27.14
C PRO A 327 42.07 -24.41 27.90
N CYS A 328 41.03 -24.98 28.54
CA CYS A 328 40.89 -26.41 28.97
C CYS A 328 39.51 -26.60 29.63
N SER A 329 38.64 -27.61 29.45
CA SER A 329 38.64 -29.07 29.21
C SER A 329 38.26 -29.91 30.46
N LYS A 330 37.42 -30.94 30.23
CA LYS A 330 37.01 -32.11 31.07
C LYS A 330 35.87 -31.85 32.11
N THR A 331 34.93 -32.76 32.44
CA THR A 331 34.80 -34.23 32.29
C THR A 331 33.32 -34.68 32.46
N ALA A 332 33.05 -35.94 32.10
CA ALA A 332 31.76 -36.64 32.01
C ALA A 332 31.12 -37.16 33.32
N ALA A 333 29.84 -37.57 33.24
CA ALA A 333 29.29 -38.71 33.99
C ALA A 333 28.09 -39.36 33.24
N ARG A 334 28.16 -40.70 33.10
CA ARG A 334 27.13 -41.65 32.62
C ARG A 334 26.35 -42.21 33.83
N ILE A 335 25.34 -43.06 33.53
CA ILE A 335 24.67 -44.14 34.32
C ILE A 335 23.18 -43.81 34.54
N CYS A 336 22.15 -44.67 34.33
CA CYS A 336 21.92 -45.97 33.68
C CYS A 336 20.38 -46.16 33.54
N ARG A 337 19.94 -47.00 32.59
CA ARG A 337 18.59 -47.63 32.56
C ARG A 337 18.53 -48.81 33.56
N PRO A 338 17.33 -49.31 33.94
CA PRO A 338 16.80 -50.55 33.34
C PRO A 338 15.26 -50.48 33.07
N HIS A 339 14.74 -50.94 31.93
CA HIS A 339 14.26 -52.30 31.55
C HIS A 339 12.97 -52.80 32.24
N GLY A 340 11.86 -52.78 31.46
CA GLY A 340 10.64 -53.65 31.31
C GLY A 340 10.14 -54.61 32.41
N PRO A 341 9.14 -55.50 32.16
CA PRO A 341 8.50 -55.89 30.87
C PRO A 341 6.93 -55.97 30.92
N ARG A 342 6.20 -55.77 29.80
CA ARG A 342 5.52 -56.72 28.85
C ARG A 342 4.12 -57.28 29.22
N LEU A 343 3.28 -57.24 28.17
CA LEU A 343 2.28 -58.21 27.66
C LEU A 343 0.83 -58.22 28.21
N GLY A 344 -0.12 -58.30 27.25
CA GLY A 344 -1.50 -58.72 27.46
C GLY A 344 -2.41 -58.35 26.29
N ALA A 345 -2.78 -59.34 25.47
CA ALA A 345 -3.64 -59.24 24.29
C ALA A 345 -5.11 -59.61 24.59
N HIS A 346 -5.94 -59.54 23.53
CA HIS A 346 -7.36 -59.95 23.36
C HIS A 346 -8.39 -58.85 23.68
N VAL A 347 -9.42 -58.61 22.85
CA VAL A 347 -10.14 -59.46 21.88
C VAL A 347 -10.33 -58.73 20.55
#